data_AF-A0A1F7SPU2-F1
#
_entry.id   AF-A0A1F7SPU2-F1
#
_cell.length_a   1.000
_cell.length_b   1.000
_cell.length_c   1.000
_cell.angle_alpha   90.00
_cell.angle_beta   90.00
_cell.angle_gamma   90.00
#
_symmetry.space_group_name_H-M   'P 1'
#
loop_
_entity.id
_entity.type
_entity.pdbx_description
1 polymer ?
#
loop_
_entity_poly.entity_id
_entity_poly.type
_entity_poly.pdbx_seq_one_letter_code
_entity_poly.pdbx_strand_id
1 'polypeptide(L)' 'MEKIKLPQGKSVNSYYDEEADVLYVSFGEPVPSESLDTGEDLLIRFNPKTGEITGFTVLNFSEFGREIEEVVATSTMR' A
#
# COMPACT_ATOMS: atom_id res chain seq x y z
N MET A 1 -19.53 6.30 1.69
CA MET A 1 -18.11 6.71 1.79
C MET A 1 -17.77 7.62 0.63
N GLU A 2 -17.16 8.76 0.87
CA GLU A 2 -16.52 9.52 -0.22
C GLU A 2 -15.48 8.62 -0.90
N LYS A 3 -15.34 8.76 -2.23
CA LYS A 3 -14.36 7.99 -3.01
C LYS A 3 -12.95 8.34 -2.53
N ILE A 4 -12.16 7.32 -2.19
CA ILE A 4 -10.73 7.46 -1.93
C ILE A 4 -10.05 8.02 -3.20
N LYS A 5 -9.17 9.01 -3.04
CA LYS A 5 -8.47 9.71 -4.13
C LYS A 5 -7.00 9.32 -4.15
N LEU A 6 -6.48 9.07 -5.35
CA LEU A 6 -5.06 8.81 -5.56
C LEU A 6 -4.24 10.11 -5.35
N PRO A 7 -3.04 10.03 -4.77
CA PRO A 7 -2.18 11.20 -4.62
C PRO A 7 -1.66 11.61 -6.00
N GLN A 8 -1.61 12.92 -6.27
CA GLN A 8 -1.13 13.46 -7.55
C GLN A 8 0.04 14.41 -7.31
N GLY A 9 1.13 14.22 -8.06
CA GLY A 9 2.30 15.10 -8.04
C GLY A 9 3.07 15.14 -6.72
N LYS A 10 2.93 14.13 -5.87
CA LYS A 10 3.62 14.04 -4.58
C LYS A 10 4.90 13.22 -4.67
N SER A 11 5.88 13.58 -3.85
CA SER A 11 7.06 12.74 -3.60
C SER A 11 6.63 11.41 -3.00
N VAL A 12 7.40 10.36 -3.28
CA VAL A 12 7.19 9.02 -2.72
C VAL A 12 8.39 8.69 -1.84
N ASN A 13 8.12 8.34 -0.59
CA ASN A 13 9.12 7.85 0.35
C ASN A 13 8.74 6.43 0.75
N SER A 14 9.73 5.55 0.87
CA SER A 14 9.53 4.17 1.27
C SER A 14 10.59 3.72 2.28
N TYR A 15 10.17 2.90 3.23
CA TYR A 15 11.04 2.28 4.22
C TYR A 15 10.63 0.82 4.40
N TYR A 16 11.58 -0.09 4.23
CA TYR A 16 11.38 -1.51 4.48
C TYR A 16 12.00 -1.87 5.83
N ASP A 17 11.19 -2.42 6.71
CA ASP A 17 11.60 -2.99 7.98
C ASP A 17 11.81 -4.50 7.80
N GLU A 18 13.08 -4.90 7.69
CA GLU A 18 13.47 -6.31 7.47
C GLU A 18 13.12 -7.22 8.66
N GLU A 19 13.12 -6.69 9.88
CA GLU A 19 12.82 -7.49 11.09
C GLU A 19 11.33 -7.81 11.16
N ALA A 20 10.48 -6.86 10.77
CA ALA A 20 9.03 -7.03 10.76
C ALA A 20 8.47 -7.62 9.45
N ASP A 21 9.27 -7.67 8.37
CA ASP A 21 8.82 -7.93 6.99
C ASP A 21 7.68 -6.98 6.56
N VAL A 22 7.88 -5.67 6.78
CA VAL A 22 6.87 -4.64 6.50
C VAL A 22 7.44 -3.53 5.64
N LEU A 23 6.77 -3.24 4.52
CA LEU A 23 7.06 -2.07 3.68
C LEU A 23 6.10 -0.92 4.01
N TYR A 24 6.66 0.23 4.39
CA TYR A 24 5.94 1.48 4.54
C TYR A 24 6.16 2.35 3.30
N VAL A 25 5.09 2.84 2.69
CA VAL A 25 5.15 3.84 1.61
C VAL A 25 4.32 5.06 1.99
N SER A 26 4.87 6.25 1.81
CA SER A 26 4.23 7.53 2.14
C SER A 26 4.32 8.52 0.97
N PHE A 27 3.26 9.31 0.82
CA PHE A 27 3.12 10.29 -0.26
C PHE A 27 3.16 11.73 0.26
N GLY A 28 4.19 12.48 -0.14
CA GLY A 28 4.41 13.84 0.34
C GLY A 28 4.83 13.89 1.80
N GLU A 29 4.53 15.02 2.44
CA GLU A 29 4.84 15.25 3.84
C GLU A 29 3.95 14.43 4.79
N PRO A 30 4.44 14.06 6.00
CA PRO A 30 3.63 13.41 7.02
C PRO A 30 2.38 14.23 7.38
N VAL A 31 1.22 13.59 7.33
CA VAL A 31 -0.07 14.20 7.67
C VAL A 31 -0.93 13.24 8.52
N PRO A 32 -1.83 13.77 9.38
CA PRO A 32 -2.82 12.95 10.07
C PRO A 32 -3.62 12.11 9.07
N SER A 33 -3.69 10.81 9.33
CA SER A 33 -4.29 9.83 8.43
C SER A 33 -5.06 8.78 9.22
N GLU A 34 -6.09 8.22 8.61
CA GLU A 34 -6.77 7.01 9.07
C GLU A 34 -6.34 5.83 8.20
N SER A 35 -6.38 4.62 8.78
CA SER A 35 -6.01 3.38 8.10
C SER A 35 -7.27 2.59 7.74
N LEU A 36 -7.36 2.17 6.49
CA LEU A 36 -8.29 1.17 5.99
C LEU A 36 -7.54 -0.16 5.81
N ASP A 37 -7.99 -1.20 6.49
CA ASP A 37 -7.52 -2.56 6.29
C ASP A 37 -8.25 -3.18 5.10
N THR A 38 -7.51 -3.70 4.11
CA THR A 38 -8.10 -4.35 2.94
C THR A 38 -8.35 -5.84 3.15
N GLY A 39 -7.83 -6.43 4.24
CA GLY A 39 -7.89 -7.87 4.51
C GLY A 39 -6.86 -8.71 3.74
N GLU A 40 -5.97 -8.08 2.97
CA GLU A 40 -5.04 -8.72 2.02
C GLU A 40 -3.61 -8.21 2.26
N ASP A 41 -3.15 -8.25 3.52
CA ASP A 41 -1.83 -7.77 3.95
C ASP A 41 -1.47 -6.34 3.51
N LEU A 42 -2.48 -5.54 3.19
CA LEU A 42 -2.35 -4.17 2.72
C LEU A 42 -3.22 -3.25 3.58
N LEU A 43 -2.58 -2.24 4.17
CA LEU A 43 -3.24 -1.16 4.87
C LEU A 43 -3.12 0.12 4.04
N ILE A 44 -4.25 0.75 3.72
CA ILE A 44 -4.29 2.02 2.99
C ILE A 44 -4.47 3.15 4.01
N ARG A 45 -3.53 4.09 4.02
CA ARG A 45 -3.65 5.32 4.82
C ARG A 45 -4.24 6.44 3.96
N PHE A 46 -5.22 7.16 4.48
CA PHE A 46 -5.84 8.30 3.80
C PHE A 46 -6.16 9.44 4.76
N ASN A 47 -6.23 10.66 4.23
CA ASN A 47 -6.69 11.82 4.98
C ASN A 47 -8.23 11.81 5.05
N PRO A 48 -8.84 11.66 6.24
CA PRO A 48 -10.29 11.51 6.37
C PRO A 48 -11.08 12.76 5.98
N LYS A 49 -10.44 13.94 5.93
CA LYS A 49 -11.09 15.19 5.52
C LYS A 49 -11.16 15.37 4.00
N THR A 50 -10.19 14.81 3.26
CA THR A 50 -10.07 15.02 1.81
C THR A 50 -10.33 13.76 0.98
N GLY A 51 -10.24 12.59 1.62
CA GLY A 51 -10.27 11.27 1.01
C GLY A 51 -8.99 10.90 0.26
N GLU A 52 -7.94 11.72 0.30
CA GLU A 52 -6.69 11.46 -0.42
C GLU A 52 -5.82 10.42 0.30
N ILE A 53 -5.29 9.44 -0.45
CA ILE A 53 -4.32 8.47 0.06
C ILE A 53 -3.02 9.18 0.43
N THR A 54 -2.54 8.91 1.63
CA THR A 54 -1.32 9.46 2.20
C THR A 54 -0.20 8.42 2.29
N GLY A 55 -0.54 7.14 2.14
CA GLY A 55 0.44 6.05 2.07
C GLY A 55 -0.20 4.67 2.13
N PHE A 56 0.64 3.65 2.13
CA PHE A 56 0.24 2.28 2.43
C PHE A 56 1.28 1.57 3.28
N THR A 57 0.84 0.49 3.93
CA THR A 57 1.70 -0.48 4.62
C THR A 57 1.43 -1.84 3.99
N VAL A 58 2.47 -2.48 3.50
CA VAL A 58 2.41 -3.86 3.01
C VAL A 58 3.03 -4.75 4.07
N LEU A 59 2.23 -5.67 4.60
CA LEU A 59 2.65 -6.71 5.51
C LEU A 59 3.16 -7.91 4.70
N ASN A 60 4.02 -8.75 5.29
CA ASN A 60 4.59 -9.92 4.63
C ASN A 60 5.18 -9.55 3.24
N PHE A 61 5.90 -8.43 3.17
CA PHE A 61 6.30 -7.84 1.88
C PHE A 61 7.15 -8.80 1.04
N SER A 62 7.95 -9.64 1.69
CA SER A 62 8.76 -10.68 1.05
C SER A 62 7.93 -11.77 0.32
N GLU A 63 6.65 -11.91 0.64
CA GLU A 63 5.69 -12.83 0.02
C GLU A 63 4.78 -12.12 -1.00
N PHE A 64 4.57 -10.81 -0.87
CA PHE A 64 3.63 -10.02 -1.68
C PHE A 64 3.85 -10.15 -3.20
N GLY A 65 5.10 -10.31 -3.65
CA GLY A 65 5.43 -10.50 -5.07
C GLY A 65 5.19 -11.92 -5.60
N ARG A 66 5.23 -12.94 -4.73
CA ARG A 66 5.13 -14.35 -5.15
C ARG A 66 3.74 -14.71 -5.65
N GLU A 67 2.70 -14.15 -5.05
CA GLU A 67 1.32 -14.38 -5.48
C GLU A 67 1.07 -13.89 -6.92
N ILE A 68 1.66 -12.75 -7.29
CA ILE A 68 1.58 -12.21 -8.67
C ILE A 68 2.30 -13.15 -9.65
N GLU A 69 3.48 -13.64 -9.29
CA GLU A 69 4.24 -14.56 -10.14
C GLU A 69 3.48 -15.89 -10.35
N GLU A 70 2.87 -16.44 -9.30
CA GLU A 70 2.06 -17.67 -9.39
C GLU A 70 0.81 -17.48 -10.25
N VAL A 71 0.12 -16.34 -10.12
CA VAL A 71 -1.03 -15.99 -10.97
C VAL A 71 -0.61 -15.84 -12.43
N VAL A 72 0.51 -15.15 -12.70
CA VAL A 72 1.04 -14.98 -14.06
C VAL A 72 1.48 -16.32 -14.65
N ALA A 73 2.20 -17.14 -13.90
CA ALA A 73 2.63 -18.47 -14.32
C ALA A 73 1.43 -19.37 -14.68
N THR A 74 0.39 -19.37 -13.84
CA THR A 74 -0.83 -20.16 -14.07
C THR A 74 -1.63 -19.67 -15.27
N SER A 75 -1.63 -18.35 -15.54
CA SER A 75 -2.33 -17.76 -16.70
C SER A 75 -1.62 -17.99 -18.03
N THR A 76 -0.28 -18.17 -18.02
CA THR A 76 0.54 -18.38 -19.21
C THR A 76 0.62 -19.86 -19.62
N MET A 77 0.26 -20.78 -18.73
CA MET A 77 0.15 -22.22 -19.02
C MET A 77 -1.21 -22.63 -19.64
N ARG A 78 -2.01 -21.67 -20.12
CA ARG A 78 -3.24 -21.91 -20.88
C ARG A 78 -3.09 -21.55 -22.35
#